data_AF-A0A1Q3U5S3-F1
#
_entry.id   AF-A0A1Q3U5S3-F1
#
_cell.length_a   1.000
_cell.length_b   1.000
_cell.length_c   1.000
_cell.angle_alpha   90.00
_cell.angle_beta   90.00
_cell.angle_gamma   90.00
#
_symmetry.space_group_name_H-M   'P 1'
#
loop_
_entity.id
_entity.type
_entity.pdbx_description
1 polymer ?
#
loop_
_entity_poly.entity_id
_entity_poly.type
_entity_poly.pdbx_seq_one_letter_code
_entity_poly.pdbx_strand_id
1 'polypeptide(L)'
;MTKTFATIIGIAVFIGLILLLKSIIDATDSGGSSVVGIIALIIIVVVFPAIAITASQKAKEKGEQIKNKIAEQRETTQIVNQTKQDLQDYQSFKHSYSLCSDNFLITNYRKLRDTSTENMETLAIEEEMVKRGLLDHSPMHEKLLMIKKQFGV
;
A
#
# COMPACT_ATOMS: atom_id res chain seq x y z
N MET A 1 -7.43 14.07 14.87
CA MET A 1 -6.48 15.06 15.42
C MET A 1 -5.99 16.11 14.42
N THR A 2 -6.06 15.91 13.10
CA THR A 2 -5.49 16.84 12.10
C THR A 2 -6.36 18.08 11.81
N LYS A 3 -7.69 17.99 11.93
CA LYS A 3 -8.61 19.09 11.61
C LYS A 3 -8.49 20.26 12.60
N THR A 4 -8.40 19.99 13.91
CA THR A 4 -8.28 21.01 14.95
C THR A 4 -6.96 21.79 14.86
N PHE A 5 -5.87 21.12 14.52
CA PHE A 5 -4.54 21.74 14.38
C PHE A 5 -4.48 22.71 13.18
N ALA A 6 -5.08 22.33 12.06
CA ALA A 6 -5.17 23.20 10.88
C ALA A 6 -6.02 24.47 11.16
N THR A 7 -7.12 24.33 11.90
CA THR A 7 -7.97 25.47 12.29
C THR A 7 -7.22 26.43 13.21
N ILE A 8 -6.44 25.92 14.18
CA ILE A 8 -5.66 26.74 15.11
C ILE A 8 -4.57 27.53 14.37
N ILE A 9 -3.84 26.89 13.46
CA ILE A 9 -2.83 27.56 12.63
C ILE A 9 -3.48 28.64 11.75
N GLY A 10 -4.64 28.35 11.14
CA GLY A 10 -5.38 29.32 10.34
C GLY A 10 -5.79 30.56 11.14
N ILE A 11 -6.28 30.37 12.37
CA ILE A 11 -6.65 31.46 13.28
C ILE A 11 -5.41 32.28 13.68
N ALA A 12 -4.29 31.63 14.02
CA ALA A 12 -3.06 32.32 14.40
C ALA A 12 -2.50 33.19 13.26
N VAL A 13 -2.50 32.68 12.03
CA VAL A 13 -2.09 33.43 10.84
C VAL A 13 -3.04 34.61 10.58
N PHE A 14 -4.34 34.41 10.73
CA PHE A 14 -5.34 35.46 10.53
C PHE A 14 -5.21 36.60 11.56
N ILE A 15 -4.98 36.27 12.83
CA ILE A 15 -4.73 37.26 13.88
C ILE A 15 -3.42 38.02 13.59
N GLY A 16 -2.36 37.31 13.20
CA GLY A 16 -1.08 37.93 12.81
C GLY A 16 -1.24 38.92 11.65
N LEU A 17 -2.06 38.58 10.65
CA LEU A 17 -2.37 39.46 9.52
C LEU A 17 -3.10 40.73 9.97
N ILE A 18 -4.09 40.61 10.86
CA ILE A 18 -4.84 41.76 11.40
C ILE A 18 -3.91 42.69 12.18
N LEU A 19 -3.01 42.15 13.00
CA LEU A 19 -2.05 42.95 13.76
C LEU A 19 -1.06 43.69 12.84
N LEU A 20 -0.62 43.03 11.76
CA LEU A 20 0.29 43.62 10.78
C LEU A 20 -0.39 44.72 9.96
N LEU A 21 -1.66 44.53 9.58
CA LEU A 21 -2.49 45.56 8.94
C LEU A 21 -2.70 46.77 9.85
N LYS A 22 -2.99 46.55 11.14
CA LYS A 22 -3.16 47.63 12.11
C LYS A 22 -1.87 48.44 12.28
N SER A 23 -0.71 47.78 12.37
CA SER A 23 0.59 48.45 12.44
C SER A 23 0.91 49.28 11.19
N ILE A 24 0.45 48.87 10.01
CA ILE A 24 0.64 49.63 8.76
C ILE A 24 -0.23 50.90 8.77
N ILE A 25 -1.47 50.80 9.25
CA ILE A 25 -2.39 51.93 9.36
C ILE A 25 -1.85 52.96 10.36
N ASP A 26 -1.42 52.52 11.54
CA ASP A 26 -0.85 53.38 12.58
C ASP A 26 0.45 54.08 12.11
N ALA A 27 1.25 53.40 11.29
CA ALA A 27 2.46 53.98 10.67
C ALA A 27 2.16 55.00 9.55
N THR A 28 0.97 54.92 8.94
CA THR A 28 0.54 55.83 7.87
C THR A 28 -0.10 57.10 8.46
N ASP A 29 -0.86 56.97 9.55
CA ASP A 29 -1.51 58.11 10.25
C ASP A 29 -0.51 58.99 11.03
N SER A 30 0.64 58.45 11.42
CA SER A 30 1.70 59.18 12.15
C SER A 30 2.64 60.01 11.26
N GLY A 31 2.31 60.19 9.97
CA GLY A 31 3.11 60.95 9.00
C GLY A 31 4.25 60.15 8.36
N GLY A 32 4.26 58.83 8.54
CA GLY A 32 5.17 57.91 7.85
C GLY A 32 4.89 57.87 6.35
N SER A 33 5.96 57.80 5.55
CA SER A 33 5.89 57.84 4.09
C SER A 33 5.01 56.70 3.55
N SER A 34 4.01 57.05 2.74
CA SER A 34 3.03 56.15 2.09
C SER A 34 3.66 54.96 1.35
N VAL A 35 4.94 55.07 1.00
CA VAL A 35 5.74 54.01 0.37
C VAL A 35 5.89 52.77 1.26
N VAL A 36 6.00 52.93 2.58
CA VAL A 36 6.20 51.80 3.52
C VAL A 36 4.95 50.93 3.61
N GLY A 37 3.76 51.54 3.64
CA GLY A 37 2.49 50.81 3.65
C GLY A 37 2.24 50.05 2.35
N ILE A 38 2.63 50.62 1.20
CA ILE A 38 2.50 49.96 -0.11
C ILE A 38 3.44 48.75 -0.20
N ILE A 39 4.69 48.86 0.26
CA ILE A 39 5.65 47.74 0.26
C ILE A 39 5.16 46.60 1.16
N ALA A 40 4.65 46.92 2.35
CA ALA A 40 4.13 45.91 3.27
C ALA A 40 2.90 45.17 2.69
N LEU A 41 2.03 45.89 1.98
CA LEU A 41 0.86 45.33 1.32
C LEU A 41 1.25 44.43 0.14
N ILE A 42 2.27 44.82 -0.64
CA ILE A 42 2.83 43.99 -1.74
C ILE A 42 3.42 42.68 -1.17
N ILE A 43 4.14 42.74 -0.05
CA ILE A 43 4.70 41.54 0.60
C ILE A 43 3.57 40.58 1.02
N ILE A 44 2.49 41.10 1.62
CA ILE A 44 1.33 40.29 2.00
C ILE A 44 0.66 39.65 0.77
N VAL A 45 0.42 40.43 -0.28
CA VAL A 45 -0.36 39.97 -1.46
C VAL A 45 0.44 39.04 -2.35
N VAL A 46 1.77 39.21 -2.46
CA VAL A 46 2.59 38.44 -3.41
C VAL A 46 3.32 37.30 -2.72
N VAL A 47 3.96 37.56 -1.59
CA VAL A 47 4.85 36.58 -0.95
C VAL A 47 4.06 35.52 -0.18
N PHE A 48 2.97 35.92 0.49
CA PHE A 48 2.18 34.99 1.30
C PHE A 48 1.47 33.91 0.46
N PRO A 49 0.81 34.22 -0.67
CA PRO A 49 0.24 33.20 -1.54
C PRO A 49 1.30 32.30 -2.18
N ALA A 50 2.46 32.85 -2.56
CA ALA A 50 3.54 32.06 -3.15
C ALA A 50 4.08 30.99 -2.19
N ILE A 51 4.26 31.33 -0.91
CA ILE A 51 4.67 30.38 0.14
C ILE A 51 3.56 29.35 0.42
N ALA A 52 2.30 29.77 0.45
CA ALA A 52 1.17 28.86 0.68
C ALA A 52 0.99 27.84 -0.46
N ILE A 53 1.17 28.26 -1.72
CA ILE A 53 1.10 27.40 -2.90
C ILE A 53 2.24 26.36 -2.88
N THR A 54 3.48 26.79 -2.62
CA THR A 54 4.64 25.88 -2.57
C THR A 54 4.56 24.88 -1.41
N ALA A 55 4.06 25.30 -0.24
CA ALA A 55 3.80 24.40 0.89
C ALA A 55 2.70 23.37 0.58
N SER A 56 1.62 23.80 -0.09
CA SER A 56 0.51 22.94 -0.51
C SER A 56 0.93 21.90 -1.54
N GLN A 57 1.75 22.28 -2.52
CA GLN A 57 2.30 21.37 -3.53
C GLN A 57 3.19 20.29 -2.90
N LYS A 58 4.15 20.69 -2.04
CA LYS A 58 5.00 19.73 -1.30
C LYS A 58 4.20 18.80 -0.38
N ALA A 59 3.10 19.28 0.21
CA ALA A 59 2.22 18.46 1.04
C ALA A 59 1.43 17.43 0.20
N LYS A 60 0.98 17.80 -1.02
CA LYS A 60 0.31 16.88 -1.95
C LYS A 60 1.24 15.78 -2.44
N GLU A 61 2.45 16.12 -2.88
CA GLU A 61 3.43 15.14 -3.36
C GLU A 61 3.81 14.12 -2.27
N LYS A 62 4.08 14.59 -1.04
CA LYS A 62 4.33 13.70 0.10
C LYS A 62 3.11 12.84 0.44
N GLY A 63 1.91 13.39 0.33
CA GLY A 63 0.66 12.66 0.55
C GLY A 63 0.45 11.52 -0.44
N GLU A 64 0.75 11.73 -1.72
CA GLU A 64 0.65 10.69 -2.76
C GLU A 64 1.71 9.60 -2.57
N GLN A 65 2.96 9.98 -2.26
CA GLN A 65 4.02 9.00 -1.97
C GLN A 65 3.69 8.11 -0.75
N ILE A 66 3.09 8.69 0.29
CA ILE A 66 2.65 7.94 1.48
C ILE A 66 1.49 7.01 1.13
N LYS A 67 0.52 7.45 0.32
CA LYS A 67 -0.59 6.59 -0.13
C LYS A 67 -0.09 5.40 -0.93
N ASN A 68 0.85 5.60 -1.86
CA ASN A 68 1.40 4.52 -2.68
C ASN A 68 2.17 3.51 -1.84
N LYS A 69 3.00 3.96 -0.89
CA LYS A 69 3.70 3.06 0.05
C LYS A 69 2.75 2.28 0.95
N ILE A 70 1.64 2.88 1.40
CA ILE A 70 0.64 2.17 2.22
C ILE A 70 -0.13 1.15 1.38
N ALA A 71 -0.43 1.45 0.10
CA ALA A 71 -1.07 0.51 -0.81
C ALA A 71 -0.17 -0.70 -1.07
N GLU A 72 1.10 -0.46 -1.40
CA GLU A 72 2.11 -1.51 -1.62
C GLU A 72 2.31 -2.39 -0.38
N GLN A 73 2.35 -1.79 0.82
CA GLN A 73 2.41 -2.55 2.06
C GLN A 73 1.16 -3.40 2.33
N ARG A 74 -0.03 -2.90 1.98
CA ARG A 74 -1.28 -3.67 2.12
C ARG A 74 -1.31 -4.86 1.17
N GLU A 75 -0.92 -4.66 -0.09
CA GLU A 75 -0.81 -5.74 -1.07
C GLU A 75 0.20 -6.79 -0.61
N THR A 76 1.38 -6.36 -0.14
CA THR A 76 2.40 -7.26 0.42
C THR A 76 1.85 -8.05 1.62
N THR A 77 1.14 -7.40 2.53
CA THR A 77 0.56 -8.07 3.71
C THR A 77 -0.52 -9.07 3.32
N GLN A 78 -1.34 -8.74 2.33
CA GLN A 78 -2.36 -9.64 1.81
C GLN A 78 -1.73 -10.88 1.15
N ILE A 79 -0.72 -10.69 0.30
CA ILE A 79 0.02 -11.78 -0.33
C ILE A 79 0.66 -12.67 0.74
N VAL A 80 1.36 -12.11 1.72
CA VAL A 80 2.00 -12.88 2.80
C VAL A 80 0.97 -13.69 3.60
N ASN A 81 -0.18 -13.10 3.94
CA ASN A 81 -1.23 -13.80 4.66
C ASN A 81 -1.86 -14.92 3.80
N GLN A 82 -2.09 -14.66 2.51
CA GLN A 82 -2.61 -15.65 1.58
C GLN A 82 -1.62 -16.81 1.42
N THR A 83 -0.34 -16.53 1.18
CA THR A 83 0.70 -17.57 1.07
C THR A 83 0.83 -18.38 2.36
N LYS A 84 0.71 -17.73 3.52
CA LYS A 84 0.72 -18.44 4.81
C LYS A 84 -0.48 -19.38 4.93
N GLN A 85 -1.67 -18.93 4.53
CA GLN A 85 -2.87 -19.76 4.54
C GLN A 85 -2.75 -20.92 3.54
N ASP A 86 -2.30 -20.65 2.31
CA ASP A 86 -2.06 -21.66 1.28
C ASP A 86 -1.08 -22.74 1.77
N LEU A 87 -0.02 -22.34 2.48
CA LEU A 87 0.94 -23.27 3.08
C LEU A 87 0.32 -24.12 4.19
N GLN A 88 -0.54 -23.52 5.02
CA GLN A 88 -1.27 -24.25 6.06
C GLN A 88 -2.24 -25.26 5.45
N ASP A 89 -2.98 -24.86 4.42
CA ASP A 89 -3.91 -25.71 3.70
C ASP A 89 -3.17 -26.87 3.02
N TYR A 90 -2.07 -26.59 2.32
CA TYR A 90 -1.18 -27.61 1.74
C TYR A 90 -0.70 -28.62 2.79
N GLN A 91 -0.20 -28.16 3.94
CA GLN A 91 0.26 -29.05 5.02
C GLN A 91 -0.87 -29.93 5.56
N SER A 92 -2.07 -29.35 5.71
CA SER A 92 -3.27 -30.08 6.14
C SER A 92 -3.65 -31.17 5.14
N PHE A 93 -3.75 -30.84 3.85
CA PHE A 93 -4.05 -31.82 2.80
C PHE A 93 -3.00 -32.92 2.71
N LYS A 94 -1.71 -32.56 2.76
CA LYS A 94 -0.60 -33.52 2.73
C LYS A 94 -0.67 -34.49 3.90
N HIS A 95 -0.97 -33.99 5.10
CA HIS A 95 -1.16 -34.84 6.26
C HIS A 95 -2.35 -35.80 6.08
N SER A 96 -3.50 -35.29 5.65
CA SER A 96 -4.68 -36.14 5.37
C SER A 96 -4.38 -37.22 4.34
N TYR A 97 -3.78 -36.87 3.20
CA TYR A 97 -3.48 -37.82 2.13
C TYR A 97 -2.44 -38.87 2.53
N SER A 98 -1.50 -38.53 3.42
CA SER A 98 -0.54 -39.50 3.96
C SER A 98 -1.20 -40.67 4.70
N LEU A 99 -2.42 -40.48 5.23
CA LEU A 99 -3.20 -41.48 5.95
C LEU A 99 -4.20 -42.23 5.06
N CYS A 100 -4.38 -41.80 3.81
CA CYS A 100 -5.35 -42.38 2.89
C CYS A 100 -4.80 -43.62 2.15
N SER A 101 -5.72 -44.43 1.62
CA SER A 101 -5.38 -45.57 0.75
C SER A 101 -5.09 -45.15 -0.69
N ASP A 102 -4.34 -45.96 -1.43
CA ASP A 102 -3.96 -45.65 -2.80
C ASP A 102 -5.17 -45.49 -3.73
N ASN A 103 -6.21 -46.32 -3.56
CA ASN A 103 -7.47 -46.19 -4.31
C ASN A 103 -8.16 -44.84 -4.06
N PHE A 104 -8.10 -44.34 -2.82
CA PHE A 104 -8.65 -43.04 -2.48
C PHE A 104 -7.84 -41.91 -3.15
N LEU A 105 -6.50 -42.00 -3.12
CA LEU A 105 -5.62 -41.03 -3.78
C LEU A 105 -5.88 -40.98 -5.30
N ILE A 106 -5.92 -42.14 -5.97
CA ILE A 106 -6.17 -42.22 -7.41
C ILE A 106 -7.54 -41.65 -7.77
N THR A 107 -8.57 -41.96 -6.98
CA THR A 107 -9.94 -41.49 -7.26
C THR A 107 -10.05 -39.97 -7.12
N ASN A 108 -9.49 -39.40 -6.05
CA ASN A 108 -9.56 -37.95 -5.84
C ASN A 108 -8.64 -37.18 -6.79
N TYR A 109 -7.48 -37.72 -7.12
CA TYR A 109 -6.59 -37.11 -8.12
C TYR A 109 -7.28 -37.02 -9.49
N ARG A 110 -7.98 -38.08 -9.92
CA ARG A 110 -8.79 -38.02 -11.16
C ARG A 110 -9.83 -36.92 -11.11
N LYS A 111 -10.57 -36.80 -10.01
CA LYS A 111 -11.57 -35.73 -9.84
C LYS A 111 -10.95 -34.33 -9.92
N LEU A 112 -9.86 -34.10 -9.20
CA LEU A 112 -9.16 -32.81 -9.19
C LEU A 112 -8.59 -32.45 -10.57
N ARG A 113 -8.08 -33.45 -11.29
CA ARG A 113 -7.60 -33.30 -12.66
C ARG A 113 -8.73 -32.97 -13.63
N ASP A 114 -9.86 -33.65 -13.53
CA ASP A 114 -11.02 -33.44 -14.40
C ASP A 114 -11.64 -32.05 -14.22
N THR A 115 -11.59 -31.50 -13.00
CA THR A 115 -12.02 -30.12 -12.73
C THR A 115 -10.97 -29.07 -13.10
N SER A 116 -9.77 -29.48 -13.55
CA SER A 116 -8.64 -28.59 -13.86
C SER A 116 -8.30 -27.61 -12.73
N THR A 117 -8.50 -28.03 -11.48
CA THR A 117 -8.29 -27.17 -10.31
C THR A 117 -6.82 -27.23 -9.91
N GLU A 118 -6.03 -26.25 -10.33
CA GLU A 118 -4.64 -26.10 -9.90
C GLU A 118 -4.59 -25.36 -8.56
N ASN A 119 -4.61 -26.11 -7.46
CA ASN A 119 -4.59 -25.58 -6.09
C ASN A 119 -3.65 -26.39 -5.18
N MET A 120 -3.55 -25.98 -3.91
CA MET A 120 -2.70 -26.62 -2.90
C MET A 120 -3.08 -28.08 -2.60
N GLU A 121 -4.34 -28.44 -2.78
CA GLU A 121 -4.83 -29.81 -2.62
C GLU A 121 -4.31 -30.72 -3.74
N THR A 122 -4.34 -30.25 -4.99
CA THR A 122 -3.77 -30.94 -6.15
C THR A 122 -2.26 -31.12 -6.00
N LEU A 123 -1.53 -30.12 -5.49
CA LEU A 123 -0.11 -30.28 -5.18
C LEU A 123 0.14 -31.38 -4.14
N ALA A 124 -0.63 -31.35 -3.05
CA ALA A 124 -0.46 -32.27 -1.94
C ALA A 124 -0.76 -33.72 -2.34
N ILE A 125 -1.80 -33.96 -3.15
CA ILE A 125 -2.16 -35.31 -3.61
C ILE A 125 -1.13 -35.83 -4.62
N GLU A 126 -0.65 -34.97 -5.53
CA GLU A 126 0.38 -35.35 -6.50
C GLU A 126 1.67 -35.77 -5.81
N GLU A 127 2.13 -35.01 -4.81
CA GLU A 127 3.33 -35.36 -4.05
C GLU A 127 3.22 -36.71 -3.34
N GLU A 128 2.09 -36.98 -2.68
CA GLU A 128 1.90 -38.25 -1.98
C GLU A 128 1.78 -39.41 -2.98
N MET A 129 1.15 -39.20 -4.14
CA MET A 129 1.11 -40.19 -5.21
C MET A 129 2.49 -40.47 -5.81
N VAL A 130 3.33 -39.44 -6.02
CA VAL A 130 4.71 -39.60 -6.48
C VAL A 130 5.53 -40.36 -5.45
N LYS A 131 5.42 -40.00 -4.17
CA LYS A 131 6.12 -40.68 -3.07
C LYS A 131 5.80 -42.18 -3.00
N ARG A 132 4.58 -42.57 -3.36
CA ARG A 132 4.13 -43.97 -3.37
C ARG A 132 4.38 -44.70 -4.70
N GLY A 133 4.94 -44.03 -5.71
CA GLY A 133 5.15 -44.60 -7.04
C GLY A 133 3.85 -44.83 -7.82
N LEU A 134 2.76 -44.15 -7.47
CA LEU A 134 1.48 -44.18 -8.21
C LEU A 134 1.48 -43.17 -9.38
N LEU A 135 2.42 -42.23 -9.36
CA LEU A 135 2.63 -41.19 -10.37
C LEU A 135 4.15 -41.02 -10.57
N ASP A 136 4.61 -40.89 -11.81
CA ASP A 136 6.05 -40.76 -12.08
C ASP A 136 6.60 -39.38 -11.72
N HIS A 137 5.81 -38.33 -11.95
CA HIS A 137 6.17 -36.93 -11.71
C HIS A 137 4.91 -36.11 -11.42
N SER A 138 5.04 -35.06 -10.62
CA SER A 138 3.95 -34.09 -10.34
C SER A 138 3.93 -33.02 -11.44
N PRO A 139 2.88 -32.94 -12.28
CA PRO A 139 2.74 -31.88 -13.28
C PRO A 139 2.81 -30.47 -12.67
N MET A 140 2.31 -30.30 -11.44
CA MET A 140 2.37 -29.03 -10.75
C MET A 140 3.81 -28.67 -10.32
N HIS A 141 4.62 -29.63 -9.87
CA HIS A 141 6.05 -29.40 -9.62
C HIS A 141 6.81 -28.95 -10.87
N GLU A 142 6.51 -29.55 -12.03
CA GLU A 142 7.15 -29.16 -13.28
C GLU A 142 6.79 -27.72 -13.68
N LYS A 143 5.52 -27.32 -13.51
CA LYS A 143 5.08 -25.93 -13.72
C LYS A 143 5.79 -24.96 -12.79
N LEU A 144 5.88 -25.28 -11.50
CA LEU A 144 6.61 -24.47 -10.53
C LEU A 144 8.09 -24.35 -10.89
N LEU A 145 8.71 -25.42 -11.37
CA LEU A 145 10.09 -25.41 -11.84
C LEU A 145 10.27 -24.52 -13.10
N MET A 146 9.33 -24.57 -14.04
CA MET A 146 9.34 -23.72 -15.24
C MET A 146 9.19 -22.24 -14.88
N ILE A 147 8.28 -21.90 -13.96
CA ILE A 147 8.13 -20.54 -13.42
C ILE A 147 9.45 -20.09 -12.77
N LYS A 148 10.03 -20.93 -11.90
CA LYS A 148 11.32 -20.62 -11.25
C LYS A 148 12.41 -20.30 -12.27
N LYS A 149 12.54 -21.13 -13.32
CA LYS A 149 13.51 -20.91 -14.42
C LYS A 149 13.24 -19.62 -15.20
N GLN A 150 11.97 -19.27 -15.43
CA GLN A 150 11.59 -18.10 -16.20
C GLN A 150 11.81 -16.79 -15.44
N PHE A 151 11.59 -16.80 -14.12
CA PHE A 151 11.69 -15.60 -13.27
C PHE A 151 12.99 -15.51 -12.47
N GLY A 152 13.90 -16.48 -12.57
CA GLY A 152 15.24 -16.43 -11.98
C GLY A 152 15.24 -16.38 -10.44
N VAL A 153 14.19 -16.90 -9.81
CA VAL A 153 14.06 -17.01 -8.34
C VAL A 153 14.71 -18.30 -7.85
#